data_AF-A0A4U1MN21-F1
#
_entry.id   AF-A0A4U1MN21-F1
#
_cell.length_a   1.000
_cell.length_b   1.000
_cell.length_c   1.000
_cell.angle_alpha   90.00
_cell.angle_beta   90.00
_cell.angle_gamma   90.00
#
_symmetry.space_group_name_H-M   'P 1'
#
loop_
_entity.id
_entity.type
_entity.pdbx_description
1 polymer ?
#
loop_
_entity_poly.entity_id
_entity_poly.type
_entity_poly.pdbx_seq_one_letter_code
_entity_poly.pdbx_strand_id
1 'polypeptide(L)'
;MNYAVSVTDTTKTEEIEESGLQLLEFLDTYSASLERITSIEEPPRGIVFHDLESATKLYSTIPLPAYTSRDLIHLTPLLETWKEIYLSTTNGVKEAEDYYQNLQMVDVAELVAHELTHHADFFHSESDDWDEENADDMWFEEGICFYLPRKLLMSEERYEKVMKVELLLIEAYKEEYGEYGLDAFGEAGYRGGDNFAYSAAFYDYWRSTRTVAILIEEYCNSDIKKLIRYYREWVDGGEEGRLQDFFIGRFNISEEMARGLWLKSY
;
A
#
# COMPACT_ATOMS: atom_id res chain seq x y z
N MET A 1 5.48 -20.35 -4.73
CA MET A 1 6.18 -19.56 -3.68
C MET A 1 6.53 -20.48 -2.51
N ASN A 2 7.70 -20.35 -1.87
CA ASN A 2 7.95 -21.05 -0.59
C ASN A 2 7.20 -20.33 0.54
N TYR A 3 6.78 -21.06 1.58
CA TYR A 3 6.21 -20.41 2.76
C TYR A 3 6.67 -21.09 4.06
N ALA A 4 6.53 -20.36 5.17
CA ALA A 4 6.70 -20.84 6.53
C ALA A 4 5.59 -20.28 7.43
N VAL A 5 5.36 -20.91 8.58
CA VAL A 5 4.42 -20.43 9.59
C VAL A 5 5.19 -20.15 10.87
N SER A 6 4.96 -18.97 11.47
CA SER A 6 5.57 -18.55 12.72
C SER A 6 4.52 -17.98 13.66
N VAL A 7 4.35 -18.63 14.81
CA VAL A 7 3.31 -18.30 15.79
C VAL A 7 3.88 -18.22 17.19
N THR A 8 3.36 -17.33 18.03
CA THR A 8 3.55 -17.39 19.48
C THR A 8 2.51 -18.27 20.15
N ASP A 9 1.32 -18.39 19.56
CA ASP A 9 0.27 -19.34 19.97
C ASP A 9 0.18 -20.53 19.00
N THR A 10 0.77 -21.66 19.40
CA THR A 10 0.78 -22.88 18.57
C THR A 10 -0.61 -23.44 18.26
N THR A 11 -1.65 -23.04 19.00
CA THR A 11 -3.02 -23.48 18.71
C THR A 11 -3.59 -22.87 17.44
N LYS A 12 -3.02 -21.76 16.94
CA LYS A 12 -3.42 -21.07 15.71
C LYS A 12 -2.70 -21.54 14.44
N THR A 13 -1.74 -22.47 14.57
CA THR A 13 -0.86 -22.88 13.46
C THR A 13 -1.65 -23.35 12.24
N GLU A 14 -2.65 -24.22 12.44
CA GLU A 14 -3.46 -24.79 11.36
C GLU A 14 -4.31 -23.71 10.66
N GLU A 15 -4.99 -22.86 11.43
CA GLU A 15 -5.80 -21.76 10.89
C GLU A 15 -4.97 -20.76 10.06
N ILE A 16 -3.78 -20.43 10.55
CA ILE A 16 -2.84 -19.51 9.88
C ILE A 16 -2.31 -20.15 8.60
N GLU A 17 -1.93 -21.43 8.64
CA GLU A 17 -1.48 -22.15 7.46
C GLU A 17 -2.58 -22.23 6.41
N GLU A 18 -3.80 -22.63 6.78
CA GLU A 18 -4.95 -22.73 5.88
C GLU A 18 -5.29 -21.38 5.23
N SER A 19 -5.33 -20.30 6.02
CA SER A 19 -5.58 -18.95 5.51
C SER A 19 -4.45 -18.50 4.58
N GLY A 20 -3.20 -18.77 4.96
CA GLY A 20 -2.02 -18.47 4.15
C GLY A 20 -2.03 -19.18 2.80
N LEU A 21 -2.42 -20.46 2.76
CA LEU A 21 -2.56 -21.21 1.52
C LEU A 21 -3.62 -20.61 0.60
N GLN A 22 -4.74 -20.10 1.13
CA GLN A 22 -5.74 -19.39 0.31
C GLN A 22 -5.16 -18.12 -0.30
N LEU A 23 -4.33 -17.37 0.44
CA LEU A 23 -3.67 -16.17 -0.08
C LEU A 23 -2.69 -16.47 -1.22
N LEU A 24 -2.03 -17.62 -1.19
CA LEU A 24 -1.14 -18.03 -2.28
C LEU A 24 -1.90 -18.21 -3.60
N GLU A 25 -3.15 -18.68 -3.57
CA GLU A 25 -3.99 -18.79 -4.79
C GLU A 25 -4.28 -17.43 -5.42
N PHE A 26 -4.55 -16.41 -4.60
CA PHE A 26 -4.69 -15.03 -5.07
C PHE A 26 -3.36 -14.49 -5.59
N LEU A 27 -2.26 -14.75 -4.89
CA LEU A 27 -0.94 -14.24 -5.27
C LEU A 27 -0.46 -14.82 -6.60
N ASP A 28 -0.73 -16.09 -6.89
CA ASP A 28 -0.44 -16.70 -8.20
C ASP A 28 -1.24 -15.99 -9.32
N THR A 29 -2.51 -15.67 -9.05
CA THR A 29 -3.38 -14.93 -9.99
C THR A 29 -2.89 -13.49 -10.22
N TYR A 30 -2.47 -12.83 -9.14
CA TYR A 30 -1.90 -11.49 -9.18
C TYR A 30 -0.59 -11.47 -9.98
N SER A 31 0.34 -12.37 -9.65
CA SER A 31 1.66 -12.46 -10.30
C SER A 31 1.52 -12.62 -11.81
N ALA A 32 0.68 -13.55 -12.27
CA ALA A 32 0.40 -13.74 -13.70
C ALA A 32 -0.21 -12.49 -14.38
N SER A 33 -0.96 -11.68 -13.63
CA SER A 33 -1.51 -10.42 -14.14
C SER A 33 -0.46 -9.32 -14.18
N LEU A 34 0.38 -9.22 -13.14
CA LEU A 34 1.44 -8.24 -12.98
C LEU A 34 2.55 -8.41 -14.03
N GLU A 35 2.88 -9.65 -14.42
CA GLU A 35 3.82 -9.98 -15.51
C GLU A 35 3.45 -9.34 -16.86
N ARG A 36 2.19 -8.94 -17.04
CA ARG A 36 1.75 -8.22 -18.24
C ARG A 36 2.13 -6.74 -18.20
N ILE A 37 2.51 -6.22 -17.04
CA ILE A 37 2.82 -4.81 -16.76
C ILE A 37 4.33 -4.61 -16.59
N THR A 38 4.97 -5.44 -15.78
CA THR A 38 6.36 -5.36 -15.31
C THR A 38 6.95 -6.75 -15.12
N SER A 39 8.26 -6.87 -14.91
CA SER A 39 8.89 -8.10 -14.43
C SER A 39 9.35 -7.98 -12.98
N ILE A 40 9.55 -9.11 -12.31
CA ILE A 40 10.18 -9.19 -10.99
C ILE A 40 11.51 -9.91 -11.20
N GLU A 41 12.61 -9.17 -11.19
CA GLU A 41 13.95 -9.75 -11.42
C GLU A 41 14.43 -10.55 -10.20
N GLU A 42 14.20 -10.01 -9.00
CA GLU A 42 14.56 -10.62 -7.71
C GLU A 42 13.31 -10.90 -6.89
N PRO A 43 12.65 -12.07 -7.11
CA PRO A 43 11.44 -12.41 -6.37
C PRO A 43 11.77 -12.71 -4.90
N PRO A 44 10.81 -12.47 -3.99
CA PRO A 44 10.98 -12.83 -2.59
C PRO A 44 11.23 -14.34 -2.47
N ARG A 45 12.13 -14.72 -1.56
CA ARG A 45 12.51 -16.11 -1.29
C ARG A 45 11.35 -16.93 -0.72
N GLY A 46 10.38 -16.27 -0.11
CA GLY A 46 9.16 -16.88 0.40
C GLY A 46 8.37 -15.93 1.28
N ILE A 47 7.30 -16.47 1.85
CA ILE A 47 6.38 -15.76 2.75
C ILE A 47 6.40 -16.41 4.12
N VAL A 48 6.44 -15.61 5.18
CA VAL A 48 6.26 -16.09 6.55
C VAL A 48 4.87 -15.65 7.02
N PHE A 49 3.99 -16.63 7.23
CA PHE A 49 2.67 -16.40 7.78
C PHE A 49 2.73 -16.36 9.31
N HIS A 50 2.15 -15.31 9.88
CA HIS A 50 2.27 -14.99 11.30
C HIS A 50 0.93 -14.95 12.03
N ASP A 51 0.94 -15.24 13.33
CA ASP A 51 -0.03 -14.61 14.23
C ASP A 51 0.38 -13.15 14.51
N LEU A 52 -0.58 -12.33 14.91
CA LEU A 52 -0.36 -10.90 15.12
C LEU A 52 0.85 -10.61 16.03
N GLU A 53 1.00 -11.38 17.11
CA GLU A 53 2.07 -11.17 18.07
C GLU A 53 3.46 -11.57 17.52
N SER A 54 3.57 -12.67 16.77
CA SER A 54 4.83 -12.99 16.09
C SER A 54 5.21 -11.90 15.10
N ALA A 55 4.26 -11.37 14.33
CA ALA A 55 4.56 -10.35 13.31
C ALA A 55 5.05 -9.03 13.93
N THR A 56 4.42 -8.58 15.03
CA THR A 56 4.53 -7.20 15.54
C THR A 56 5.37 -7.04 16.81
N LYS A 57 5.76 -8.14 17.47
CA LYS A 57 6.59 -8.10 18.69
C LYS A 57 7.84 -8.96 18.63
N LEU A 58 7.80 -10.08 17.90
CA LEU A 58 8.92 -11.01 17.84
C LEU A 58 9.87 -10.69 16.69
N TYR A 59 9.34 -10.45 15.49
CA TYR A 59 10.13 -10.21 14.28
C TYR A 59 10.27 -8.73 13.92
N SER A 60 9.38 -7.88 14.43
CA SER A 60 9.37 -6.45 14.16
C SER A 60 8.89 -5.68 15.40
N THR A 61 9.10 -4.38 15.38
CA THR A 61 8.47 -3.40 16.28
C THR A 61 7.45 -2.54 15.53
N ILE A 62 7.26 -2.79 14.23
CA ILE A 62 6.24 -2.15 13.39
C ILE A 62 4.87 -2.73 13.80
N PRO A 63 3.86 -1.88 14.02
CA PRO A 63 2.55 -2.33 14.50
C PRO A 63 1.75 -3.09 13.43
N LEU A 64 2.04 -2.88 12.14
CA LEU A 64 1.34 -3.55 11.04
C LEU A 64 1.89 -4.97 10.81
N PRO A 65 1.03 -6.00 10.79
CA PRO A 65 1.45 -7.38 10.55
C PRO A 65 1.55 -7.71 9.05
N ALA A 66 2.05 -6.77 8.26
CA ALA A 66 2.39 -6.89 6.84
C ALA A 66 3.64 -6.04 6.59
N TYR A 67 4.73 -6.66 6.14
CA TYR A 67 5.96 -5.97 5.76
C TYR A 67 6.91 -6.92 5.03
N THR A 68 7.83 -6.35 4.26
CA THR A 68 8.95 -7.09 3.70
C THR A 68 10.21 -6.86 4.54
N SER A 69 10.96 -7.92 4.83
CA SER A 69 12.24 -7.85 5.52
C SER A 69 13.27 -8.71 4.81
N ARG A 70 14.28 -8.05 4.22
CA ARG A 70 15.20 -8.69 3.26
C ARG A 70 14.35 -9.31 2.13
N ASP A 71 14.64 -10.54 1.74
CA ASP A 71 13.92 -11.22 0.67
C ASP A 71 12.67 -11.99 1.15
N LEU A 72 12.09 -11.66 2.31
CA LEU A 72 10.93 -12.36 2.86
C LEU A 72 9.76 -11.41 3.08
N ILE A 73 8.58 -11.82 2.60
CA ILE A 73 7.32 -11.17 2.92
C ILE A 73 6.81 -11.73 4.25
N HIS A 74 6.44 -10.86 5.18
CA HIS A 74 5.84 -11.21 6.46
C HIS A 74 4.37 -10.75 6.47
N LEU A 75 3.44 -11.65 6.78
CA LEU A 75 2.01 -11.31 6.80
C LEU A 75 1.25 -12.13 7.85
N THR A 76 0.30 -11.53 8.57
CA THR A 76 -0.82 -12.29 9.17
C THR A 76 -1.90 -12.59 8.13
N PRO A 77 -2.22 -13.86 7.84
CA PRO A 77 -3.23 -14.19 6.83
C PRO A 77 -4.67 -14.20 7.37
N LEU A 78 -4.86 -13.90 8.66
CA LEU A 78 -6.15 -14.03 9.34
C LEU A 78 -7.07 -12.84 9.04
N LEU A 79 -8.20 -13.12 8.38
CA LEU A 79 -9.21 -12.13 8.02
C LEU A 79 -9.73 -11.34 9.23
N GLU A 80 -10.02 -12.02 10.34
CA GLU A 80 -10.56 -11.36 11.54
C GLU A 80 -9.55 -10.43 12.21
N THR A 81 -8.24 -10.74 12.12
CA THR A 81 -7.20 -9.81 12.60
C THR A 81 -7.20 -8.52 11.80
N TRP A 82 -7.23 -8.60 10.46
CA TRP A 82 -7.32 -7.41 9.62
C TRP A 82 -8.63 -6.64 9.81
N LYS A 83 -9.73 -7.35 10.02
CA LYS A 83 -11.01 -6.73 10.36
C LYS A 83 -10.95 -5.92 11.65
N GLU A 84 -10.33 -6.44 12.70
CA GLU A 84 -10.13 -5.70 13.95
C GLU A 84 -9.25 -4.46 13.73
N ILE A 85 -8.16 -4.59 12.97
CA ILE A 85 -7.25 -3.49 12.63
C ILE A 85 -8.02 -2.39 11.88
N TYR A 86 -8.68 -2.72 10.77
CA TYR A 86 -9.39 -1.72 9.96
C TYR A 86 -10.61 -1.11 10.67
N LEU A 87 -11.34 -1.88 11.48
CA LEU A 87 -12.44 -1.32 12.27
C LEU A 87 -11.97 -0.31 13.31
N SER A 88 -10.73 -0.44 13.81
CA SER A 88 -10.15 0.53 14.74
C SER A 88 -9.85 1.89 14.09
N THR A 89 -9.85 1.98 12.76
CA THR A 89 -9.50 3.19 12.01
C THR A 89 -10.70 3.87 11.37
N THR A 90 -11.93 3.48 11.69
CA THR A 90 -13.12 3.99 10.97
C THR A 90 -13.50 5.42 11.34
N ASN A 91 -13.09 5.90 12.51
CA ASN A 91 -13.48 7.20 13.07
C ASN A 91 -15.00 7.47 13.05
N GLY A 92 -15.83 6.43 13.18
CA GLY A 92 -17.29 6.53 13.08
C GLY A 92 -17.84 6.76 11.66
N VAL A 93 -17.01 6.63 10.62
CA VAL A 93 -17.44 6.62 9.22
C VAL A 93 -18.19 5.32 8.95
N LYS A 94 -19.52 5.41 8.83
CA LYS A 94 -20.40 4.26 8.71
C LYS A 94 -20.09 3.39 7.49
N GLU A 95 -19.79 4.00 6.34
CA GLU A 95 -19.44 3.27 5.12
C GLU A 95 -18.15 2.44 5.30
N ALA A 96 -17.19 2.95 6.07
CA ALA A 96 -15.97 2.22 6.41
C ALA A 96 -16.27 1.06 7.36
N GLU A 97 -17.08 1.28 8.39
CA GLU A 97 -17.55 0.23 9.30
C GLU A 97 -18.28 -0.88 8.53
N ASP A 98 -19.23 -0.52 7.66
CA ASP A 98 -20.00 -1.47 6.87
C ASP A 98 -19.10 -2.28 5.91
N TYR A 99 -18.12 -1.64 5.27
CA TYR A 99 -17.17 -2.31 4.38
C TYR A 99 -16.25 -3.25 5.16
N TYR A 100 -15.61 -2.77 6.24
CA TYR A 100 -14.66 -3.56 7.03
C TYR A 100 -15.34 -4.67 7.85
N GLN A 101 -16.61 -4.54 8.23
CA GLN A 101 -17.37 -5.65 8.80
C GLN A 101 -17.55 -6.81 7.83
N ASN A 102 -17.52 -6.53 6.52
CA ASN A 102 -17.71 -7.45 5.41
C ASN A 102 -16.43 -7.62 4.58
N LEU A 103 -15.26 -7.58 5.22
CA LEU A 103 -14.00 -7.96 4.58
C LEU A 103 -14.09 -9.37 3.99
N GLN A 104 -13.39 -9.54 2.89
CA GLN A 104 -13.22 -10.79 2.16
C GLN A 104 -11.74 -11.10 2.06
N MET A 105 -11.41 -12.37 1.79
CA MET A 105 -10.01 -12.79 1.70
C MET A 105 -9.22 -12.03 0.62
N VAL A 106 -9.89 -11.51 -0.42
CA VAL A 106 -9.25 -10.68 -1.44
C VAL A 106 -8.69 -9.35 -0.90
N ASP A 107 -9.24 -8.80 0.19
CA ASP A 107 -8.69 -7.59 0.82
C ASP A 107 -7.44 -7.88 1.65
N VAL A 108 -7.33 -9.10 2.18
CA VAL A 108 -6.10 -9.56 2.83
C VAL A 108 -5.07 -9.94 1.77
N ALA A 109 -5.52 -10.52 0.65
CA ALA A 109 -4.67 -10.83 -0.49
C ALA A 109 -4.04 -9.59 -1.13
N GLU A 110 -4.74 -8.46 -1.10
CA GLU A 110 -4.19 -7.15 -1.47
C GLU A 110 -2.87 -6.86 -0.75
N LEU A 111 -2.76 -7.17 0.54
CA LEU A 111 -1.60 -6.84 1.36
C LEU A 111 -0.38 -7.68 0.98
N VAL A 112 -0.54 -8.99 0.77
CA VAL A 112 0.60 -9.81 0.27
C VAL A 112 0.96 -9.45 -1.18
N ALA A 113 -0.02 -9.07 -1.99
CA ALA A 113 0.22 -8.62 -3.36
C ALA A 113 0.93 -7.26 -3.39
N HIS A 114 0.62 -6.37 -2.43
CA HIS A 114 1.31 -5.10 -2.21
C HIS A 114 2.79 -5.35 -1.90
N GLU A 115 3.08 -6.21 -0.92
CA GLU A 115 4.46 -6.60 -0.58
C GLU A 115 5.21 -7.20 -1.78
N LEU A 116 4.55 -8.05 -2.57
CA LEU A 116 5.14 -8.58 -3.80
C LEU A 116 5.41 -7.48 -4.85
N THR A 117 4.61 -6.42 -4.88
CA THR A 117 4.72 -5.35 -5.88
C THR A 117 5.97 -4.52 -5.69
N HIS A 118 6.47 -4.35 -4.47
CA HIS A 118 7.76 -3.69 -4.21
C HIS A 118 8.93 -4.34 -4.95
N HIS A 119 8.82 -5.63 -5.33
CA HIS A 119 9.83 -6.32 -6.12
C HIS A 119 9.75 -6.05 -7.64
N ALA A 120 8.85 -5.17 -8.10
CA ALA A 120 8.71 -4.83 -9.51
C ALA A 120 9.93 -4.07 -10.06
N ASP A 121 10.35 -4.43 -11.28
CA ASP A 121 11.55 -3.90 -11.95
C ASP A 121 11.55 -2.39 -12.20
N PHE A 122 10.38 -1.76 -12.14
CA PHE A 122 10.26 -0.34 -12.44
C PHE A 122 10.62 0.55 -11.27
N PHE A 123 10.66 0.04 -10.04
CA PHE A 123 11.13 0.82 -8.90
C PHE A 123 12.63 1.12 -9.00
N HIS A 124 13.06 2.23 -8.40
CA HIS A 124 14.46 2.55 -8.29
C HIS A 124 15.10 1.62 -7.24
N SER A 125 16.01 0.74 -7.67
CA SER A 125 16.45 -0.43 -6.90
C SER A 125 17.50 -0.15 -5.82
N GLU A 126 17.53 1.02 -5.18
CA GLU A 126 18.50 1.33 -4.12
C GLU A 126 17.83 1.85 -2.85
N SER A 127 17.29 0.94 -2.05
CA SER A 127 16.90 1.20 -0.66
C SER A 127 17.25 0.02 0.25
N ASP A 128 18.50 -0.45 0.15
CA ASP A 128 19.09 -1.31 1.19
C ASP A 128 19.24 -0.56 2.52
N ASP A 129 19.20 0.77 2.50
CA ASP A 129 19.16 1.63 3.66
C ASP A 129 17.95 2.57 3.55
N TRP A 130 16.98 2.42 4.47
CA TRP A 130 15.89 3.38 4.74
C TRP A 130 16.45 4.69 5.32
N ASP A 131 17.50 5.24 4.71
CA ASP A 131 18.03 6.54 5.10
C ASP A 131 17.00 7.59 4.69
N GLU A 132 16.50 8.32 5.68
CA GLU A 132 15.48 9.39 5.64
C GLU A 132 15.74 10.49 4.58
N GLU A 133 16.88 10.46 3.89
CA GLU A 133 17.29 11.43 2.88
C GLU A 133 16.66 11.21 1.49
N ASN A 134 16.05 10.05 1.20
CA ASN A 134 15.45 9.72 -0.12
C ASN A 134 13.93 9.40 -0.09
N ALA A 135 13.17 9.96 0.85
CA ALA A 135 11.72 9.72 0.97
C ALA A 135 10.83 10.40 -0.10
N ASP A 136 11.42 11.07 -1.10
CA ASP A 136 10.72 11.99 -2.02
C ASP A 136 9.73 11.29 -2.98
N ASP A 137 9.92 10.00 -3.27
CA ASP A 137 9.03 9.18 -4.12
C ASP A 137 8.36 8.02 -3.39
N MET A 138 8.61 7.82 -2.08
CA MET A 138 8.00 6.77 -1.27
C MET A 138 6.46 6.78 -1.38
N TRP A 139 5.84 7.96 -1.44
CA TRP A 139 4.40 8.03 -1.68
C TRP A 139 4.02 7.29 -2.96
N PHE A 140 4.70 7.55 -4.08
CA PHE A 140 4.35 6.95 -5.36
C PHE A 140 4.48 5.43 -5.33
N GLU A 141 5.57 4.93 -4.74
CA GLU A 141 5.80 3.50 -4.55
C GLU A 141 4.68 2.86 -3.75
N GLU A 142 4.40 3.37 -2.56
CA GLU A 142 3.35 2.81 -1.71
C GLU A 142 1.95 2.92 -2.34
N GLY A 143 1.69 4.03 -3.03
CA GLY A 143 0.43 4.26 -3.72
C GLY A 143 0.19 3.29 -4.88
N ILE A 144 1.23 3.01 -5.68
CA ILE A 144 1.12 2.06 -6.79
C ILE A 144 1.10 0.61 -6.31
N CYS A 145 1.83 0.30 -5.23
CA CYS A 145 1.79 -1.00 -4.54
C CYS A 145 0.41 -1.33 -3.97
N PHE A 146 -0.39 -0.34 -3.60
CA PHE A 146 -1.81 -0.55 -3.26
C PHE A 146 -2.75 -0.55 -4.48
N TYR A 147 -2.53 0.35 -5.44
CA TYR A 147 -3.38 0.47 -6.63
C TYR A 147 -3.39 -0.81 -7.47
N LEU A 148 -2.21 -1.37 -7.77
CA LEU A 148 -2.06 -2.50 -8.69
C LEU A 148 -2.77 -3.77 -8.18
N PRO A 149 -2.55 -4.25 -6.95
CA PRO A 149 -3.29 -5.37 -6.38
C PRO A 149 -4.80 -5.18 -6.47
N ARG A 150 -5.32 -4.01 -6.07
CA ARG A 150 -6.76 -3.74 -6.11
C ARG A 150 -7.29 -3.83 -7.53
N LYS A 151 -6.61 -3.21 -8.50
CA LYS A 151 -7.10 -3.18 -9.89
C LYS A 151 -7.01 -4.55 -10.58
N LEU A 152 -6.06 -5.39 -10.18
CA LEU A 152 -5.82 -6.70 -10.81
C LEU A 152 -6.50 -7.88 -10.11
N LEU A 153 -6.75 -7.80 -8.81
CA LEU A 153 -7.38 -8.88 -8.02
C LEU A 153 -8.87 -8.65 -7.74
N MET A 154 -9.28 -7.41 -7.45
CA MET A 154 -10.65 -7.15 -7.02
C MET A 154 -11.62 -7.08 -8.21
N SER A 155 -12.90 -7.35 -7.93
CA SER A 155 -13.95 -6.95 -8.84
C SER A 155 -14.05 -5.42 -8.90
N GLU A 156 -14.55 -4.89 -10.02
CA GLU A 156 -14.73 -3.44 -10.17
C GLU A 156 -15.60 -2.85 -9.06
N GLU A 157 -16.69 -3.54 -8.67
CA GLU A 157 -17.55 -3.12 -7.56
C GLU A 157 -16.79 -3.01 -6.23
N ARG A 158 -15.88 -3.96 -5.95
CA ARG A 158 -15.12 -3.98 -4.70
C ARG A 158 -14.02 -2.92 -4.71
N TYR A 159 -13.34 -2.76 -5.85
CA TYR A 159 -12.39 -1.67 -6.09
C TYR A 159 -13.04 -0.30 -5.87
N GLU A 160 -14.16 -0.01 -6.51
CA GLU A 160 -14.88 1.26 -6.34
C GLU A 160 -15.30 1.51 -4.89
N LYS A 161 -15.72 0.45 -4.17
CA LYS A 161 -16.10 0.53 -2.76
C LYS A 161 -14.92 0.89 -1.86
N VAL A 162 -13.78 0.22 -1.97
CA VAL A 162 -12.62 0.51 -1.11
C VAL A 162 -12.08 1.92 -1.38
N MET A 163 -11.98 2.32 -2.66
CA MET A 163 -11.52 3.66 -3.02
C MET A 163 -12.45 4.77 -2.50
N LYS A 164 -13.77 4.49 -2.43
CA LYS A 164 -14.74 5.41 -1.82
C LYS A 164 -14.62 5.44 -0.29
N VAL A 165 -14.47 4.29 0.35
CA VAL A 165 -14.32 4.19 1.81
C VAL A 165 -13.10 4.98 2.27
N GLU A 166 -11.96 4.79 1.60
CA GLU A 166 -10.72 5.47 1.95
C GLU A 166 -10.80 6.97 1.71
N LEU A 167 -11.49 7.44 0.66
CA LEU A 167 -11.77 8.87 0.50
C LEU A 167 -12.51 9.44 1.71
N LEU A 168 -13.53 8.73 2.21
CA LEU A 168 -14.28 9.19 3.39
C LEU A 168 -13.41 9.20 4.64
N LEU A 169 -12.48 8.25 4.78
CA LEU A 169 -11.52 8.22 5.88
C LEU A 169 -10.50 9.36 5.78
N ILE A 170 -10.00 9.65 4.58
CA ILE A 170 -9.12 10.81 4.34
C ILE A 170 -9.80 12.09 4.81
N GLU A 171 -11.06 12.31 4.43
CA GLU A 171 -11.82 13.49 4.86
C GLU A 171 -12.10 13.50 6.36
N ALA A 172 -12.38 12.34 6.97
CA ALA A 172 -12.64 12.24 8.41
C ALA A 172 -11.40 12.54 9.27
N TYR A 173 -10.20 12.22 8.78
CA TYR A 173 -8.94 12.45 9.48
C TYR A 173 -8.18 13.71 9.05
N LYS A 174 -8.66 14.41 8.02
CA LYS A 174 -8.02 15.61 7.48
C LYS A 174 -7.71 16.68 8.52
N GLU A 175 -8.63 16.94 9.46
CA GLU A 175 -8.41 17.94 10.52
C GLU A 175 -7.41 17.47 11.59
N GLU A 176 -7.27 16.15 11.78
CA GLU A 176 -6.37 15.55 12.78
C GLU A 176 -4.94 15.43 12.24
N TYR A 177 -4.77 14.92 11.03
CA TYR A 177 -3.45 14.66 10.44
C TYR A 177 -2.99 15.75 9.48
N GLY A 178 -3.89 16.58 8.93
CA GLY A 178 -3.58 17.72 8.07
C GLY A 178 -3.50 17.40 6.56
N GLU A 179 -3.21 18.43 5.77
CA GLU A 179 -3.19 18.38 4.29
C GLU A 179 -1.83 18.75 3.69
N TYR A 180 -0.76 18.28 4.32
CA TYR A 180 0.59 18.45 3.78
C TYR A 180 0.77 17.63 2.48
N GLY A 181 1.74 18.04 1.67
CA GLY A 181 2.07 17.36 0.42
C GLY A 181 2.59 15.93 0.64
N LEU A 182 2.38 15.05 -0.34
CA LEU A 182 2.82 13.64 -0.28
C LEU A 182 4.35 13.46 -0.27
N ASP A 183 5.11 14.53 -0.44
CA ASP A 183 6.58 14.57 -0.32
C ASP A 183 7.02 14.52 1.14
N ALA A 184 6.08 14.67 2.09
CA ALA A 184 6.30 14.39 3.51
C ALA A 184 5.56 13.10 3.94
N PHE A 185 5.51 12.08 3.09
CA PHE A 185 4.90 10.79 3.41
C PHE A 185 5.48 10.22 4.72
N GLY A 186 4.61 9.71 5.60
CA GLY A 186 4.95 9.23 6.94
C GLY A 186 4.74 10.28 8.03
N GLU A 187 4.53 11.56 7.70
CA GLU A 187 4.34 12.63 8.67
C GLU A 187 3.10 12.41 9.56
N ALA A 188 2.05 11.74 9.07
CA ALA A 188 0.87 11.40 9.86
C ALA A 188 1.23 10.47 11.03
N GLY A 189 2.14 9.52 10.82
CA GLY A 189 2.66 8.63 11.87
C GLY A 189 3.28 9.40 13.03
N TYR A 190 4.08 10.43 12.74
CA TYR A 190 4.65 11.32 13.77
C TYR A 190 3.57 12.17 14.46
N ARG A 191 2.56 12.65 13.72
CA ARG A 191 1.45 13.47 14.25
C ARG A 191 0.47 12.67 15.11
N GLY A 192 0.35 11.36 14.87
CA GLY A 192 -0.46 10.43 15.66
C GLY A 192 0.04 10.17 17.09
N GLY A 193 1.24 10.65 17.43
CA GLY A 193 1.85 10.55 18.76
C GLY A 193 2.39 9.15 19.12
N ASP A 194 2.85 9.01 20.37
CA ASP A 194 3.55 7.81 20.91
C ASP A 194 2.71 6.50 20.88
N ASN A 195 1.44 6.55 20.47
CA ASN A 195 0.52 5.42 20.50
C ASN A 195 0.42 4.64 19.17
N PHE A 196 1.16 5.02 18.12
CA PHE A 196 1.18 4.31 16.82
C PHE A 196 -0.22 3.88 16.36
N ALA A 197 -1.15 4.84 16.26
CA ALA A 197 -2.51 4.54 15.81
C ALA A 197 -2.48 4.05 14.35
N TYR A 198 -3.14 2.93 14.05
CA TYR A 198 -3.22 2.39 12.69
C TYR A 198 -3.77 3.39 11.67
N SER A 199 -4.71 4.26 12.08
CA SER A 199 -5.24 5.33 11.22
C SER A 199 -4.18 6.33 10.78
N ALA A 200 -3.24 6.67 11.66
CA ALA A 200 -2.13 7.56 11.35
C ALA A 200 -1.15 6.89 10.37
N ALA A 201 -0.91 5.58 10.55
CA ALA A 201 -0.11 4.80 9.61
C ALA A 201 -0.77 4.74 8.23
N PHE A 202 -2.07 4.43 8.14
CA PHE A 202 -2.78 4.25 6.86
C PHE A 202 -3.09 5.54 6.10
N TYR A 203 -3.13 6.69 6.78
CA TYR A 203 -3.58 7.95 6.18
C TYR A 203 -2.82 8.31 4.90
N ASP A 204 -1.50 8.12 4.90
CA ASP A 204 -0.66 8.49 3.76
C ASP A 204 -0.76 7.47 2.62
N TYR A 205 -0.93 6.19 2.95
CA TYR A 205 -1.23 5.16 1.96
C TYR A 205 -2.56 5.42 1.25
N TRP A 206 -3.61 5.81 1.97
CA TRP A 206 -4.91 6.16 1.36
C TRP A 206 -4.79 7.33 0.40
N ARG A 207 -4.13 8.42 0.85
CA ARG A 207 -3.93 9.61 0.01
C ARG A 207 -3.08 9.29 -1.21
N SER A 208 -2.00 8.54 -1.02
CA SER A 208 -1.13 8.16 -2.10
C SER A 208 -1.82 7.27 -3.13
N THR A 209 -2.48 6.20 -2.69
CA THR A 209 -3.22 5.27 -3.57
C THR A 209 -4.25 6.02 -4.39
N ARG A 210 -4.97 6.98 -3.76
CA ARG A 210 -5.92 7.84 -4.45
C ARG A 210 -5.25 8.71 -5.51
N THR A 211 -4.13 9.36 -5.18
CA THR A 211 -3.40 10.20 -6.12
C THR A 211 -2.89 9.38 -7.31
N VAL A 212 -2.28 8.22 -7.08
CA VAL A 212 -1.84 7.31 -8.13
C VAL A 212 -3.03 6.86 -9.00
N ALA A 213 -4.14 6.47 -8.39
CA ALA A 213 -5.35 6.07 -9.13
C ALA A 213 -5.80 7.17 -10.10
N ILE A 214 -5.88 8.43 -9.63
CA ILE A 214 -6.27 9.57 -10.47
C ILE A 214 -5.25 9.82 -11.59
N LEU A 215 -3.95 9.75 -11.30
CA LEU A 215 -2.89 9.91 -12.31
C LEU A 215 -2.99 8.83 -13.41
N ILE A 216 -3.32 7.59 -13.06
CA ILE A 216 -3.52 6.51 -14.04
C ILE A 216 -4.82 6.73 -14.81
N GLU A 217 -5.93 6.85 -14.10
CA GLU A 217 -7.27 6.78 -14.68
C GLU A 217 -7.59 8.03 -15.52
N GLU A 218 -7.28 9.22 -14.99
CA GLU A 218 -7.63 10.49 -15.64
C GLU A 218 -6.51 10.99 -16.55
N TYR A 219 -5.26 10.96 -16.11
CA TYR A 219 -4.14 11.57 -16.85
C TYR A 219 -3.43 10.58 -17.79
N CYS A 220 -3.52 9.28 -17.51
CA CYS A 220 -3.00 8.23 -18.37
C CYS A 220 -4.08 7.52 -19.19
N ASN A 221 -5.35 7.93 -19.12
CA ASN A 221 -6.49 7.25 -19.76
C ASN A 221 -6.55 5.76 -19.38
N SER A 222 -6.37 5.46 -18.09
CA SER A 222 -6.32 4.10 -17.53
C SER A 222 -5.15 3.23 -18.05
N ASP A 223 -4.12 3.82 -18.65
CA ASP A 223 -2.91 3.10 -19.08
C ASP A 223 -1.85 3.11 -17.97
N ILE A 224 -1.79 2.03 -17.20
CA ILE A 224 -0.83 1.84 -16.09
C ILE A 224 0.63 1.93 -16.59
N LYS A 225 0.93 1.33 -17.75
CA LYS A 225 2.28 1.34 -18.32
C LYS A 225 2.72 2.75 -18.71
N LYS A 226 1.78 3.63 -19.03
CA LYS A 226 2.08 5.03 -19.33
C LYS A 226 2.55 5.79 -18.09
N LEU A 227 1.92 5.59 -16.92
CA LEU A 227 2.39 6.20 -15.68
C LEU A 227 3.76 5.64 -15.28
N ILE A 228 3.94 4.31 -15.32
CA ILE A 228 5.22 3.65 -15.04
C ILE A 228 6.33 4.19 -15.94
N ARG A 229 6.07 4.33 -17.25
CA ARG A 229 7.06 4.92 -18.17
C ARG A 229 7.43 6.34 -17.79
N TYR A 230 6.48 7.17 -17.34
CA TYR A 230 6.78 8.53 -16.91
C TYR A 230 7.58 8.58 -15.61
N TYR A 231 7.28 7.69 -14.66
CA TYR A 231 8.10 7.51 -13.48
C TYR A 231 9.55 7.12 -13.87
N ARG A 232 9.73 6.14 -14.76
CA ARG A 232 11.06 5.78 -15.29
C ARG A 232 11.75 6.92 -16.03
N GLU A 233 11.03 7.73 -16.80
CA GLU A 233 11.59 8.93 -17.44
C GLU A 233 12.15 9.91 -16.41
N TRP A 234 11.53 10.02 -15.23
CA TRP A 234 12.02 10.85 -14.12
C TRP A 234 13.26 10.23 -13.46
N VAL A 235 13.20 8.96 -13.09
CA VAL A 235 14.33 8.21 -12.49
C VAL A 235 15.55 8.19 -13.42
N ASP A 236 15.38 7.72 -14.65
CA ASP A 236 16.47 7.56 -15.63
C ASP A 236 16.99 8.92 -16.16
N GLY A 237 16.19 9.99 -15.98
CA GLY A 237 16.52 11.36 -16.38
C GLY A 237 17.54 12.05 -15.48
N GLY A 238 17.95 11.43 -14.36
CA GLY A 238 18.95 11.96 -13.44
C GLY A 238 18.41 12.92 -12.38
N GLU A 239 17.13 12.79 -12.01
CA GLU A 239 16.50 13.45 -10.85
C GLU A 239 16.81 14.94 -10.70
N GLU A 240 16.45 15.77 -11.68
CA GLU A 240 16.39 17.22 -11.44
C GLU A 240 15.04 17.60 -10.80
N GLY A 241 14.93 17.39 -9.48
CA GLY A 241 13.80 17.84 -8.65
C GLY A 241 12.78 16.77 -8.26
N ARG A 242 11.81 17.14 -7.43
CA ARG A 242 10.82 16.23 -6.81
C ARG A 242 9.90 15.59 -7.86
N LEU A 243 9.54 14.32 -7.67
CA LEU A 243 8.62 13.56 -8.54
C LEU A 243 7.27 14.29 -8.73
N GLN A 244 6.76 14.95 -7.70
CA GLN A 244 5.52 15.72 -7.77
C GLN A 244 5.59 16.85 -8.81
N ASP A 245 6.69 17.62 -8.79
CA ASP A 245 6.91 18.73 -9.71
C ASP A 245 7.03 18.21 -11.15
N PHE A 246 7.69 17.05 -11.33
CA PHE A 246 7.74 16.35 -12.60
C PHE A 246 6.35 15.96 -13.11
N PHE A 247 5.51 15.31 -12.29
CA PHE A 247 4.15 14.93 -12.71
C PHE A 247 3.26 16.15 -12.98
N ILE A 248 3.33 17.20 -12.16
CA ILE A 248 2.58 18.44 -12.39
C ILE A 248 2.93 19.01 -13.77
N GLY A 249 4.21 19.12 -14.10
CA GLY A 249 4.67 19.58 -15.41
C GLY A 249 4.28 18.63 -16.55
N ARG A 250 4.49 17.32 -16.38
CA ARG A 250 4.24 16.29 -17.39
C ARG A 250 2.78 16.23 -17.82
N PHE A 251 1.89 16.38 -16.85
CA PHE A 251 0.44 16.28 -17.03
C PHE A 251 -0.26 17.63 -17.16
N ASN A 252 0.48 18.75 -17.05
CA ASN A 252 -0.07 20.11 -16.99
C ASN A 252 -1.17 20.27 -15.92
N ILE A 253 -0.93 19.70 -14.73
CA ILE A 253 -1.88 19.76 -13.61
C ILE A 253 -1.93 21.21 -13.11
N SER A 254 -3.15 21.77 -12.98
CA SER A 254 -3.32 23.12 -12.44
C SER A 254 -2.91 23.17 -10.97
N GLU A 255 -2.52 24.35 -10.47
CA GLU A 255 -2.14 24.47 -9.06
C GLU A 255 -3.26 24.06 -8.09
N GLU A 256 -4.51 24.38 -8.41
CA GLU A 256 -5.68 23.97 -7.63
C GLU A 256 -5.80 22.44 -7.58
N MET A 257 -5.65 21.77 -8.72
CA MET A 257 -5.72 20.32 -8.81
C MET A 257 -4.52 19.65 -8.13
N ALA A 258 -3.32 20.22 -8.26
CA ALA A 258 -2.12 19.72 -7.59
C ALA A 258 -2.28 19.71 -6.06
N ARG A 259 -2.89 20.76 -5.49
CA ARG A 259 -3.24 20.80 -4.05
C ARG A 259 -4.31 19.78 -3.68
N GLY A 260 -5.33 19.62 -4.53
CA GLY A 260 -6.37 18.59 -4.34
C GLY A 260 -5.87 17.14 -4.42
N LEU A 261 -4.71 16.92 -5.05
CA LEU A 261 -4.03 15.64 -5.14
C LEU A 261 -2.84 15.52 -4.17
N TRP A 262 -2.67 16.49 -3.28
CA TRP A 262 -1.53 16.57 -2.35
C TRP A 262 -0.16 16.52 -3.03
N LEU A 263 -0.07 16.86 -4.32
CA LEU A 263 1.19 17.02 -5.06
C LEU A 263 1.82 18.41 -4.80
N LYS A 264 1.12 19.27 -4.06
CA LYS A 264 1.61 20.57 -3.62
C LYS A 264 0.95 20.94 -2.30
N SER A 265 1.74 21.39 -1.33
CA SER A 265 1.22 21.91 -0.07
C SER A 265 0.38 23.18 -0.25
N TYR A 266 -0.57 23.40 0.66
CA TYR A 266 -1.42 24.59 0.70
C TYR A 266 -0.67 25.87 1.12
#